data_AF-A0A9W7G799-F1
#
_entry.id   AF-A0A9W7G799-F1
#
_cell.length_a   1.000
_cell.length_b   1.000
_cell.length_c   1.000
_cell.angle_alpha   90.00
_cell.angle_beta   90.00
_cell.angle_gamma   90.00
#
_symmetry.space_group_name_H-M   'P 1'
#
loop_
_entity.id
_entity.type
_entity.pdbx_description
1 polymer ?
#
loop_
_entity_poly.entity_id
_entity_poly.type
_entity_poly.pdbx_seq_one_letter_code
_entity_poly.pdbx_strand_id
1 'polypeptide(L)'
;MLTTSDCYNATSLVDLYDSMSMFVLTMKSTNCYETLSATLLPAEDKEGNVIPGKVNVSIQAKEKNWYKLNIGGGVKQFSSNSSFAADSLSLPTVQFETSLNLLNLLGSAESISTSYNIDQGGTSNFNFSHFSPLFSASAPGISSKVSASYEEVDHSVLRSYREANKSLSWSLRSGAHSVMDRGAFADLDWSLLQRDVLPTLHPTIPYACDSSPQIIAESGPNLKHSLKLSLSTNGGLVDDKFSPTRGMDLGVTAELAGPPGDLGGGLAALAGRTRITVGLGIGVPTPMGRLEATYSKAVRKGKEDAAQPVQFGMSVNFG
;
A
#
# COMPACT_ATOMS: atom_id res chain seq x y z
N MET A 1 -29.05 7.08 -3.85
CA MET A 1 -30.31 6.49 -4.32
C MET A 1 -29.97 5.59 -5.50
N LEU A 2 -29.65 4.31 -5.24
CA LEU A 2 -29.34 3.32 -6.27
C LEU A 2 -30.57 2.41 -6.41
N THR A 3 -31.41 2.70 -7.39
CA THR A 3 -32.51 1.83 -7.81
C THR A 3 -32.06 1.07 -9.04
N THR A 4 -31.38 -0.06 -8.85
CA THR A 4 -31.17 -1.06 -9.89
C THR A 4 -32.03 -2.26 -9.52
N SER A 5 -33.25 -2.29 -10.05
CA SER A 5 -34.14 -3.46 -9.98
C SER A 5 -33.76 -4.44 -11.09
N ASP A 6 -32.58 -5.06 -10.97
CA ASP A 6 -32.24 -6.19 -11.82
C ASP A 6 -32.74 -7.46 -11.14
N CYS A 7 -33.77 -8.06 -11.75
CA CYS A 7 -34.36 -9.31 -11.30
C CYS A 7 -33.35 -10.44 -11.54
N TYR A 8 -32.55 -10.79 -10.53
CA TYR A 8 -31.65 -11.94 -10.58
C TYR A 8 -32.49 -13.22 -10.55
N ASN A 9 -32.52 -13.98 -11.65
CA ASN A 9 -33.15 -15.30 -11.71
C ASN A 9 -32.24 -16.31 -11.00
N ALA A 10 -32.30 -16.36 -9.66
CA ALA A 10 -31.65 -17.40 -8.90
C ALA A 10 -32.33 -18.75 -9.21
N THR A 11 -31.58 -19.69 -9.79
CA THR A 11 -32.05 -21.03 -10.15
C THR A 11 -32.32 -21.92 -8.94
N SER A 12 -31.77 -21.58 -7.78
CA SER A 12 -32.01 -22.26 -6.51
C SER A 12 -31.91 -21.31 -5.31
N LEU A 13 -32.55 -21.67 -4.19
CA LEU A 13 -32.40 -20.96 -2.90
C LEU A 13 -30.94 -20.95 -2.41
N VAL A 14 -30.15 -21.99 -2.77
CA VAL A 14 -28.74 -22.08 -2.42
C VAL A 14 -27.94 -20.98 -3.12
N ASP A 15 -28.16 -20.78 -4.42
CA ASP A 15 -27.49 -19.72 -5.19
C ASP A 15 -27.81 -18.32 -4.62
N LEU A 16 -29.03 -18.13 -4.10
CA LEU A 16 -29.46 -16.89 -3.47
C LEU A 16 -28.72 -16.64 -2.14
N TYR A 17 -28.59 -17.67 -1.30
CA TYR A 17 -27.83 -17.60 -0.06
C TYR A 17 -26.34 -17.33 -0.31
N ASP A 18 -25.76 -18.01 -1.31
CA ASP A 18 -24.36 -17.81 -1.69
C ASP A 18 -24.14 -16.39 -2.21
N SER A 19 -25.03 -15.89 -3.07
CA SER A 19 -24.97 -14.52 -3.59
C SER A 19 -25.11 -13.47 -2.48
N MET A 20 -26.02 -13.69 -1.52
CA MET A 20 -26.16 -12.82 -0.34
C MET A 20 -24.92 -12.86 0.54
N SER A 21 -24.32 -14.03 0.76
CA SER A 21 -23.12 -14.15 1.57
C SER A 21 -21.94 -13.40 0.93
N MET A 22 -21.79 -13.52 -0.39
CA MET A 22 -20.79 -12.79 -1.18
C MET A 22 -21.04 -11.27 -1.13
N PHE A 23 -22.30 -10.84 -1.22
CA PHE A 23 -22.66 -9.43 -1.06
C PHE A 23 -22.28 -8.91 0.34
N VAL A 24 -22.62 -9.65 1.40
CA VAL A 24 -22.29 -9.28 2.79
C VAL A 24 -20.78 -9.21 3.00
N LEU A 25 -20.02 -10.17 2.47
CA LEU A 25 -18.55 -10.19 2.54
C LEU A 25 -17.96 -8.99 1.79
N THR A 26 -18.45 -8.72 0.58
CA THR A 26 -18.01 -7.58 -0.23
C THR A 26 -18.30 -6.26 0.49
N MET A 27 -19.49 -6.08 1.05
CA MET A 27 -19.83 -4.88 1.82
C MET A 27 -19.02 -4.74 3.10
N LYS A 28 -18.73 -5.84 3.81
CA LYS A 28 -17.84 -5.83 4.98
C LYS A 28 -16.40 -5.45 4.61
N SER A 29 -15.93 -5.87 3.44
CA SER A 29 -14.56 -5.53 2.97
C SER A 29 -14.34 -4.02 2.81
N THR A 30 -15.40 -3.24 2.59
CA THR A 30 -15.32 -1.77 2.53
C THR A 30 -14.96 -1.11 3.87
N ASN A 31 -15.06 -1.86 4.97
CA ASN A 31 -14.78 -1.41 6.33
C ASN A 31 -15.60 -0.20 6.81
N CYS A 32 -16.63 0.22 6.06
CA CYS A 32 -17.49 1.37 6.36
C CYS A 32 -18.62 1.04 7.35
N TYR A 33 -18.96 -0.24 7.51
CA TYR A 33 -20.09 -0.71 8.32
C TYR A 33 -19.61 -1.39 9.60
N GLU A 34 -20.23 -1.05 10.73
CA GLU A 34 -20.00 -1.67 12.04
C GLU A 34 -20.72 -3.01 12.12
N THR A 35 -21.99 -3.03 11.73
CA THR A 35 -22.81 -4.24 11.66
C THR A 35 -23.50 -4.30 10.29
N LEU A 36 -23.55 -5.49 9.71
CA LEU A 36 -24.23 -5.75 8.45
C LEU A 36 -24.88 -7.12 8.52
N SER A 37 -26.20 -7.14 8.44
CA SER A 37 -27.03 -8.35 8.47
C SER A 37 -28.00 -8.34 7.30
N ALA A 38 -28.07 -9.45 6.57
CA ALA A 38 -29.00 -9.64 5.49
C ALA A 38 -29.94 -10.79 5.85
N THR A 39 -31.25 -10.55 5.81
CA THR A 39 -32.29 -11.52 6.17
C THR A 39 -33.24 -11.70 5.01
N LEU A 40 -33.56 -12.95 4.70
CA LEU A 40 -34.60 -13.30 3.74
C LEU A 40 -35.96 -13.28 4.44
N LEU A 41 -36.86 -12.48 3.93
CA LEU A 41 -38.25 -12.40 4.38
C LEU A 41 -39.16 -12.96 3.28
N PRO A 42 -40.19 -13.75 3.62
CA PRO A 42 -41.19 -14.14 2.64
C PRO A 42 -41.80 -12.88 1.99
N ALA A 43 -42.03 -12.90 0.69
CA ALA A 43 -42.68 -11.76 0.04
C ALA A 43 -44.17 -11.79 0.38
N GLU A 44 -44.66 -10.68 0.93
CA GLU A 44 -46.07 -10.49 1.24
C GLU A 44 -46.72 -9.55 0.21
N ASP A 45 -47.97 -9.83 -0.16
CA ASP A 45 -48.78 -8.90 -0.95
C ASP A 45 -49.29 -7.72 -0.08
N LYS A 46 -50.02 -6.77 -0.69
CA LYS A 46 -50.58 -5.63 0.03
C LYS A 46 -51.63 -6.03 1.08
N GLU A 47 -52.07 -7.28 1.08
CA GLU A 47 -53.09 -7.85 1.97
C GLU A 47 -52.46 -8.76 3.04
N GLY A 48 -51.13 -8.91 3.05
CA GLY A 48 -50.37 -9.74 4.01
C GLY A 48 -50.31 -11.22 3.66
N ASN A 49 -50.74 -11.64 2.47
CA ASN A 49 -50.61 -13.02 2.02
C ASN A 49 -49.22 -13.28 1.46
N VAL A 50 -48.63 -14.41 1.86
CA VAL A 50 -47.33 -14.86 1.36
C VAL A 50 -47.45 -15.28 -0.11
N ILE A 51 -46.67 -14.64 -0.98
CA ILE A 51 -46.61 -14.97 -2.40
C ILE A 51 -45.60 -16.12 -2.59
N PRO A 52 -46.03 -17.32 -2.98
CA PRO A 52 -45.13 -18.44 -3.19
C PRO A 52 -44.13 -18.14 -4.32
N GLY A 53 -42.85 -18.42 -4.06
CA GLY A 53 -41.77 -18.22 -5.04
C GLY A 53 -41.19 -16.80 -5.12
N LYS A 54 -41.67 -15.85 -4.31
CA LYS A 54 -41.06 -14.53 -4.15
C LYS A 54 -40.48 -14.36 -2.74
N VAL A 55 -39.30 -13.76 -2.66
CA VAL A 55 -38.60 -13.51 -1.39
C VAL A 55 -38.11 -12.07 -1.39
N ASN A 56 -38.36 -11.36 -0.29
CA ASN A 56 -37.83 -10.02 -0.05
C ASN A 56 -36.49 -10.14 0.68
N VAL A 57 -35.48 -9.44 0.18
CA VAL A 57 -34.17 -9.37 0.85
C VAL A 57 -34.14 -8.08 1.68
N SER A 58 -34.08 -8.21 3.01
CA SER A 58 -33.89 -7.06 3.91
C SER A 58 -32.43 -6.98 4.34
N ILE A 59 -31.80 -5.84 4.08
CA ILE A 59 -30.41 -5.56 4.46
C ILE A 59 -30.44 -4.48 5.53
N GLN A 60 -29.98 -4.81 6.73
CA GLN A 60 -29.77 -3.85 7.80
C GLN A 60 -28.27 -3.61 7.96
N ALA A 61 -27.86 -2.35 7.85
CA ALA A 61 -26.47 -1.94 7.98
C ALA A 61 -26.39 -0.77 8.97
N LYS A 62 -25.43 -0.85 9.90
CA LYS A 62 -25.06 0.25 10.79
C LYS A 62 -23.70 0.78 10.33
N GLU A 63 -23.67 2.06 9.95
CA GLU A 63 -22.43 2.72 9.53
C GLU A 63 -21.50 2.98 10.72
N LYS A 64 -20.19 2.96 10.47
CA LYS A 64 -19.20 3.41 11.45
C LYS A 64 -19.18 4.93 11.55
N ASN A 65 -18.54 5.44 12.59
CA ASN A 65 -18.23 6.87 12.68
C ASN A 65 -17.44 7.32 11.45
N TRP A 66 -17.90 8.41 10.83
CA TRP A 66 -17.35 8.98 9.60
C TRP A 66 -15.96 9.60 9.77
N TYR A 67 -15.47 9.76 11.01
CA TYR A 67 -14.13 10.25 11.30
C TYR A 67 -13.46 9.50 12.45
N LYS A 68 -12.13 9.40 12.37
CA LYS A 68 -11.23 8.97 13.44
C LYS A 68 -10.03 9.89 13.46
N LEU A 69 -9.87 10.64 14.54
CA LEU A 69 -8.73 11.52 14.79
C LEU A 69 -7.84 10.87 15.85
N ASN A 70 -6.56 10.67 15.54
CA ASN A 70 -5.56 10.26 16.52
C ASN A 70 -4.52 11.36 16.64
N ILE A 71 -4.27 11.79 17.88
CA ILE A 71 -3.20 12.72 18.21
C ILE A 71 -2.37 12.02 19.28
N GLY A 72 -1.09 11.81 18.98
CA GLY A 72 -0.18 11.07 19.83
C GLY A 72 1.17 11.76 19.91
N GLY A 73 1.82 11.64 21.06
CA GLY A 73 3.22 11.98 21.25
C GLY A 73 3.94 10.74 21.78
N GLY A 74 5.14 10.48 21.28
CA GLY A 74 5.96 9.35 21.67
C GLY A 74 7.41 9.76 21.86
N VAL A 75 8.17 8.86 22.46
CA VAL A 75 9.62 8.98 22.57
C VAL A 75 10.21 7.82 21.79
N LYS A 76 10.93 8.13 20.70
CA LYS A 76 11.58 7.14 19.87
C LYS A 76 12.97 6.87 20.44
N GLN A 77 13.16 5.67 20.99
CA GLN A 77 14.48 5.16 21.27
C GLN A 77 15.05 4.60 19.95
N PHE A 78 16.30 4.90 19.61
CA PHE A 78 16.92 4.36 18.40
C PHE A 78 16.87 2.83 18.44
N SER A 79 16.01 2.22 17.63
CA SER A 79 16.00 0.78 17.42
C SER A 79 17.20 0.43 16.54
N SER A 80 18.23 -0.12 17.18
CA SER A 80 19.46 -0.59 16.55
C SER A 80 19.18 -1.80 15.65
N ASN A 81 18.72 -1.56 14.41
CA ASN A 81 18.65 -2.60 13.37
C ASN A 81 19.90 -2.68 12.48
N SER A 82 20.98 -1.99 12.85
CA SER A 82 22.31 -2.21 12.26
C SER A 82 23.25 -2.76 13.34
N SER A 83 23.41 -4.08 13.32
CA SER A 83 24.43 -4.79 14.10
C SER A 83 25.82 -4.49 13.56
N PHE A 84 26.31 -3.25 13.71
CA PHE A 84 27.72 -2.90 13.71
C PHE A 84 27.91 -1.63 14.55
N ALA A 85 28.86 -1.70 15.47
CA ALA A 85 29.10 -0.78 16.57
C ALA A 85 29.27 0.69 16.13
N ALA A 86 28.46 1.57 16.72
CA ALA A 86 28.86 2.91 17.09
C ALA A 86 28.11 3.26 18.39
N ASP A 87 28.86 3.15 19.47
CA ASP A 87 28.53 3.59 20.83
C ASP A 87 28.53 5.13 20.86
N SER A 88 27.56 5.75 20.19
CA SER A 88 27.35 7.19 20.24
C SER A 88 26.00 7.51 20.88
N LEU A 89 26.06 8.30 21.95
CA LEU A 89 24.94 8.84 22.70
C LEU A 89 23.95 9.58 21.77
N SER A 90 22.95 8.90 21.23
CA SER A 90 21.79 9.57 20.67
C SER A 90 20.72 9.66 21.74
N LEU A 91 20.44 10.89 22.20
CA LEU A 91 19.36 11.16 23.13
C LEU A 91 18.02 10.70 22.52
N PRO A 92 17.10 10.16 23.35
CA PRO A 92 15.76 9.81 22.89
C PRO A 92 15.09 11.03 22.23
N THR A 93 14.53 10.85 21.03
CA THR A 93 13.87 11.94 20.31
C THR A 93 12.37 11.92 20.60
N VAL A 94 11.82 13.11 20.84
CA VAL A 94 10.36 13.27 20.94
C VAL A 94 9.77 13.28 19.54
N GLN A 95 8.68 12.54 19.38
CA GLN A 95 7.92 12.36 18.15
C GLN A 95 6.48 12.80 18.38
N PHE A 96 5.92 13.57 17.46
CA PHE A 96 4.51 13.94 17.46
C PHE A 96 3.84 13.39 16.20
N GLU A 97 2.74 12.68 16.39
CA GLU A 97 1.95 12.11 15.31
C GLU A 97 0.51 12.64 15.38
N THR A 98 0.00 13.09 14.25
CA THR A 98 -1.41 13.42 14.06
C THR A 98 -1.93 12.67 12.84
N SER A 99 -3.00 11.90 13.00
CA SER A 99 -3.67 11.22 11.88
C SER A 99 -5.17 11.44 11.89
N LEU A 100 -5.73 11.70 10.73
CA LEU A 100 -7.15 11.86 10.47
C LEU A 100 -7.57 10.85 9.41
N ASN A 101 -8.51 9.97 9.77
CA ASN A 101 -9.14 9.04 8.85
C ASN A 101 -10.61 9.41 8.70
N LEU A 102 -11.04 9.71 7.49
CA LEU A 102 -12.44 9.94 7.13
C LEU A 102 -12.96 8.70 6.38
N LEU A 103 -14.13 8.24 6.78
CA LEU A 103 -14.80 7.06 6.21
C LEU A 103 -16.10 7.50 5.55
N ASN A 104 -16.32 7.03 4.32
CA ASN A 104 -17.54 7.18 3.54
C ASN A 104 -18.00 8.65 3.35
N LEU A 105 -17.07 9.58 3.10
CA LEU A 105 -17.39 11.02 3.03
C LEU A 105 -18.36 11.36 1.89
N LEU A 106 -18.18 10.76 0.70
CA LEU A 106 -19.04 10.96 -0.46
C LEU A 106 -20.19 9.91 -0.59
N GLY A 107 -20.33 8.99 0.37
CA GLY A 107 -21.34 7.91 0.28
C GLY A 107 -20.97 6.76 -0.66
N SER A 108 -19.74 6.73 -1.19
CA SER A 108 -19.21 5.73 -2.12
C SER A 108 -18.36 4.63 -1.45
N ALA A 109 -18.44 4.52 -0.12
CA ALA A 109 -17.60 3.62 0.70
C ALA A 109 -16.08 3.88 0.55
N GLU A 110 -15.72 5.14 0.34
CA GLU A 110 -14.33 5.59 0.26
C GLU A 110 -13.67 5.77 1.64
N SER A 111 -12.35 5.77 1.67
CA SER A 111 -11.57 6.10 2.87
C SER A 111 -10.48 7.11 2.52
N ILE A 112 -10.46 8.22 3.25
CA ILE A 112 -9.40 9.24 3.16
C ILE A 112 -8.59 9.17 4.45
N SER A 113 -7.27 8.99 4.33
CA SER A 113 -6.35 8.98 5.46
C SER A 113 -5.31 10.07 5.26
N THR A 114 -5.15 10.95 6.24
CA THR A 114 -4.08 11.94 6.29
C THR A 114 -3.30 11.72 7.57
N SER A 115 -1.99 11.58 7.49
CA SER A 115 -1.11 11.55 8.66
C SER A 115 0.03 12.54 8.51
N TYR A 116 0.40 13.16 9.61
CA TYR A 116 1.55 14.03 9.73
C TYR A 116 2.33 13.63 10.97
N ASN A 117 3.63 13.47 10.79
CA ASN A 117 4.55 13.06 11.82
C ASN A 117 5.76 13.97 11.80
N ILE A 118 6.20 14.42 12.97
CA ILE A 118 7.38 15.25 13.13
C ILE A 118 8.19 14.76 14.33
N ASP A 119 9.49 14.58 14.12
CA ASP A 119 10.42 14.26 15.19
C ASP A 119 11.36 15.44 15.47
N GLN A 120 11.85 15.50 16.69
CA GLN A 120 12.87 16.47 17.12
C GLN A 120 14.15 16.43 16.27
N GLY A 121 14.42 15.29 15.60
CA GLY A 121 15.56 15.13 14.68
C GLY A 121 15.41 15.83 13.33
N GLY A 122 14.33 16.59 13.11
CA GLY A 122 14.08 17.28 11.84
C GLY A 122 13.49 16.36 10.77
N THR A 123 13.14 15.12 11.11
CA THR A 123 12.38 14.22 10.24
C THR A 123 10.92 14.62 10.26
N SER A 124 10.35 14.94 9.10
CA SER A 124 8.92 15.19 8.94
C SER A 124 8.35 14.27 7.87
N ASN A 125 7.19 13.69 8.14
CA ASN A 125 6.53 12.78 7.21
C ASN A 125 5.04 13.14 7.13
N PHE A 126 4.61 13.56 5.95
CA PHE A 126 3.22 13.77 5.59
C PHE A 126 2.79 12.67 4.64
N ASN A 127 1.71 11.97 4.95
CA ASN A 127 1.08 11.01 4.05
C ASN A 127 -0.39 11.37 3.87
N PHE A 128 -0.81 11.40 2.63
CA PHE A 128 -2.20 11.48 2.22
C PHE A 128 -2.51 10.21 1.41
N SER A 129 -3.65 9.57 1.68
CA SER A 129 -4.14 8.50 0.83
C SER A 129 -5.66 8.55 0.71
N HIS A 130 -6.15 8.33 -0.50
CA HIS A 130 -7.56 8.23 -0.84
C HIS A 130 -7.79 6.87 -1.48
N PHE A 131 -8.61 6.06 -0.83
CA PHE A 131 -9.02 4.74 -1.28
C PHE A 131 -10.48 4.80 -1.72
N SER A 132 -10.75 4.26 -2.91
CA SER A 132 -12.10 4.16 -3.47
C SER A 132 -12.32 2.75 -4.06
N PRO A 133 -13.30 1.98 -3.56
CA PRO A 133 -13.71 0.73 -4.20
C PRO A 133 -14.42 1.04 -5.52
N LEU A 134 -13.92 0.46 -6.62
CA LEU A 134 -14.53 0.57 -7.94
C LEU A 134 -15.50 -0.59 -8.12
N PHE A 135 -16.77 -0.37 -7.79
CA PHE A 135 -17.83 -1.32 -8.08
C PHE A 135 -18.15 -1.27 -9.58
N SER A 136 -17.57 -2.18 -10.37
CA SER A 136 -17.97 -2.42 -11.75
C SER A 136 -18.85 -3.66 -11.83
N ALA A 137 -19.93 -3.59 -12.62
CA ALA A 137 -20.83 -4.71 -12.88
C ALA A 137 -20.12 -5.95 -13.51
N SER A 138 -18.93 -5.76 -14.08
CA SER A 138 -18.16 -6.82 -14.76
C SER A 138 -17.06 -7.49 -13.91
N ALA A 139 -16.68 -6.90 -12.78
CA ALA A 139 -15.63 -7.45 -11.92
C ALA A 139 -15.79 -6.93 -10.47
N PRO A 140 -16.44 -7.69 -9.57
CA PRO A 140 -16.40 -7.37 -8.15
C PRO A 140 -14.94 -7.50 -7.68
N GLY A 141 -14.42 -6.52 -6.94
CA GLY A 141 -13.08 -6.63 -6.35
C GLY A 141 -12.03 -5.64 -6.83
N ILE A 142 -12.36 -4.63 -7.64
CA ILE A 142 -11.38 -3.62 -8.06
C ILE A 142 -11.40 -2.44 -7.08
N SER A 143 -10.24 -1.99 -6.63
CA SER A 143 -10.09 -0.78 -5.82
C SER A 143 -8.99 0.10 -6.35
N SER A 144 -9.22 1.42 -6.31
CA SER A 144 -8.24 2.44 -6.66
C SER A 144 -7.76 3.11 -5.39
N LYS A 145 -6.45 3.32 -5.27
CA LYS A 145 -5.85 4.12 -4.20
C LYS A 145 -4.88 5.13 -4.78
N VAL A 146 -5.11 6.40 -4.47
CA VAL A 146 -4.19 7.50 -4.75
C VAL A 146 -3.48 7.84 -3.45
N SER A 147 -2.16 7.95 -3.47
CA SER A 147 -1.37 8.36 -2.30
C SER A 147 -0.41 9.48 -2.67
N ALA A 148 -0.24 10.44 -1.78
CA ALA A 148 0.80 11.44 -1.88
C ALA A 148 1.58 11.44 -0.57
N SER A 149 2.90 11.45 -0.64
CA SER A 149 3.74 11.56 0.54
C SER A 149 4.81 12.63 0.39
N TYR A 150 5.17 13.23 1.51
CA TYR A 150 6.33 14.08 1.65
C TYR A 150 7.10 13.63 2.88
N GLU A 151 8.36 13.28 2.69
CA GLU A 151 9.24 12.80 3.74
C GLU A 151 10.54 13.59 3.69
N GLU A 152 10.89 14.23 4.79
CA GLU A 152 12.20 14.82 5.00
C GLU A 152 12.97 13.96 5.98
N VAL A 153 14.17 13.52 5.58
CA VAL A 153 15.05 12.71 6.41
C VAL A 153 16.37 13.43 6.60
N ASP A 154 16.72 13.69 7.85
CA ASP A 154 18.01 14.26 8.21
C ASP A 154 19.05 13.13 8.41
N HIS A 155 19.98 13.02 7.47
CA HIS A 155 21.12 12.11 7.54
C HIS A 155 22.41 12.81 8.00
N SER A 156 22.32 14.03 8.53
CA SER A 156 23.47 14.84 8.95
C SER A 156 24.44 14.11 9.87
N VAL A 157 23.94 13.29 10.80
CA VAL A 157 24.76 12.57 11.79
C VAL A 157 25.66 11.50 11.17
N LEU A 158 25.16 10.77 10.16
CA LEU A 158 25.87 9.61 9.60
C LEU A 158 26.50 9.88 8.24
N ARG A 159 25.92 10.80 7.47
CA ARG A 159 26.27 11.02 6.07
C ARG A 159 26.32 12.50 5.68
N SER A 160 26.11 13.45 6.59
CA SER A 160 26.24 14.89 6.30
C SER A 160 25.38 15.37 5.11
N TYR A 161 24.13 14.90 5.00
CA TYR A 161 23.15 15.43 4.04
C TYR A 161 21.72 15.31 4.56
N ARG A 162 20.80 16.02 3.92
CA ARG A 162 19.35 15.88 4.12
C ARG A 162 18.71 15.41 2.82
N GLU A 163 17.66 14.61 2.95
CA GLU A 163 16.92 14.10 1.81
C GLU A 163 15.47 14.51 1.92
N ALA A 164 14.94 15.15 0.88
CA ALA A 164 13.52 15.48 0.78
C ALA A 164 12.90 14.66 -0.34
N ASN A 165 12.01 13.74 0.04
CA ASN A 165 11.30 12.85 -0.85
C ASN A 165 9.85 13.31 -0.99
N LYS A 166 9.41 13.55 -2.23
CA LYS A 166 8.02 13.80 -2.59
C LYS A 166 7.56 12.65 -3.45
N SER A 167 6.48 11.98 -3.09
CA SER A 167 5.93 10.90 -3.90
C SER A 167 4.47 11.12 -4.21
N LEU A 168 4.07 10.73 -5.41
CA LEU A 168 2.70 10.58 -5.84
C LEU A 168 2.56 9.18 -6.41
N SER A 169 1.62 8.40 -5.91
CA SER A 169 1.33 7.07 -6.41
C SER A 169 -0.15 6.88 -6.65
N TRP A 170 -0.44 6.06 -7.65
CA TRP A 170 -1.76 5.58 -7.95
C TRP A 170 -1.68 4.07 -8.11
N SER A 171 -2.55 3.35 -7.41
CA SER A 171 -2.55 1.90 -7.35
C SER A 171 -3.94 1.38 -7.72
N LEU A 172 -3.97 0.40 -8.62
CA LEU A 172 -5.16 -0.35 -8.99
C LEU A 172 -5.00 -1.78 -8.55
N ARG A 173 -5.83 -2.19 -7.60
CA ARG A 173 -5.84 -3.55 -7.09
C ARG A 173 -7.09 -4.27 -7.55
N SER A 174 -6.92 -5.51 -8.02
CA SER A 174 -8.00 -6.45 -8.31
C SER A 174 -7.90 -7.66 -7.38
N GLY A 175 -9.01 -8.01 -6.73
CA GLY A 175 -9.14 -9.18 -5.85
C GLY A 175 -9.38 -8.79 -4.38
N ALA A 176 -8.80 -9.58 -3.48
CA ALA A 176 -8.84 -9.36 -2.02
C ALA A 176 -8.61 -7.89 -1.64
N HIS A 177 -9.64 -7.23 -1.10
CA HIS A 177 -9.64 -5.79 -0.80
C HIS A 177 -8.84 -5.45 0.45
N SER A 178 -8.68 -6.41 1.34
CA SER A 178 -7.85 -6.27 2.54
C SER A 178 -6.54 -7.05 2.40
N VAL A 179 -5.47 -6.54 2.99
CA VAL A 179 -4.27 -7.35 3.27
C VAL A 179 -4.68 -8.62 4.03
N MET A 180 -5.75 -8.58 4.84
CA MET A 180 -6.31 -9.71 5.61
C MET A 180 -7.02 -10.77 4.76
N ASP A 181 -7.47 -10.45 3.55
CA ASP A 181 -8.28 -11.35 2.74
C ASP A 181 -7.40 -12.40 2.04
N ARG A 182 -7.77 -13.69 2.16
CA ARG A 182 -7.09 -14.78 1.47
C ARG A 182 -7.45 -14.76 -0.01
N GLY A 183 -6.46 -14.93 -0.88
CA GLY A 183 -6.69 -15.10 -2.31
C GLY A 183 -5.67 -14.38 -3.16
N ALA A 184 -5.62 -14.77 -4.43
CA ALA A 184 -4.76 -14.11 -5.38
C ALA A 184 -5.23 -12.66 -5.63
N PHE A 185 -4.29 -11.72 -5.63
CA PHE A 185 -4.56 -10.35 -6.05
C PHE A 185 -3.52 -9.90 -7.07
N ALA A 186 -3.97 -8.99 -7.93
CA ALA A 186 -3.14 -8.27 -8.87
C ALA A 186 -3.14 -6.79 -8.49
N ASP A 187 -1.96 -6.20 -8.41
CA ASP A 187 -1.75 -4.78 -8.11
C ASP A 187 -0.98 -4.12 -9.27
N LEU A 188 -1.48 -2.99 -9.74
CA LEU A 188 -0.82 -2.15 -10.72
C LEU A 188 -0.57 -0.79 -10.07
N ASP A 189 0.69 -0.53 -9.73
CA ASP A 189 1.14 0.69 -9.08
C ASP A 189 1.86 1.58 -10.09
N TRP A 190 1.36 2.78 -10.29
CA TRP A 190 2.08 3.88 -10.91
C TRP A 190 2.62 4.79 -9.81
N SER A 191 3.90 5.19 -9.90
CA SER A 191 4.50 6.08 -8.91
C SER A 191 5.46 7.08 -9.54
N LEU A 192 5.37 8.32 -9.08
CA LEU A 192 6.26 9.42 -9.37
C LEU A 192 6.93 9.85 -8.07
N LEU A 193 8.25 9.75 -7.99
CA LEU A 193 9.06 10.11 -6.83
C LEU A 193 10.03 11.20 -7.23
N GLN A 194 9.94 12.37 -6.63
CA GLN A 194 10.95 13.40 -6.68
C GLN A 194 11.79 13.33 -5.40
N ARG A 195 13.05 12.95 -5.56
CA ARG A 195 14.05 12.94 -4.48
C ARG A 195 14.94 14.16 -4.63
N ASP A 196 15.14 14.92 -3.56
CA ASP A 196 16.07 16.04 -3.52
C ASP A 196 17.13 15.78 -2.46
N VAL A 197 18.40 15.72 -2.86
CA VAL A 197 19.53 15.54 -1.96
C VAL A 197 20.15 16.90 -1.66
N LEU A 198 20.02 17.33 -0.42
CA LEU A 198 20.48 18.62 0.07
C LEU A 198 21.77 18.43 0.88
N PRO A 199 22.93 18.86 0.37
CA PRO A 199 24.18 18.78 1.13
C PRO A 199 24.13 19.72 2.34
N THR A 200 24.80 19.34 3.42
CA THR A 200 24.95 20.19 4.60
C THR A 200 25.91 21.34 4.27
N LEU A 201 25.39 22.56 4.35
CA LEU A 201 26.18 23.79 4.20
C LEU A 201 27.00 24.06 5.45
N HIS A 202 28.20 24.61 5.25
CA HIS A 202 29.03 25.08 6.35
C HIS A 202 28.38 26.31 7.00
N PRO A 203 28.20 26.35 8.33
CA PRO A 203 27.42 27.39 9.00
C PRO A 203 28.05 28.79 8.92
N THR A 204 29.37 28.89 8.70
CA THR A 204 30.10 30.17 8.79
C THR A 204 30.66 30.66 7.46
N ILE A 205 30.87 29.78 6.49
CA ILE A 205 31.49 30.11 5.20
C ILE A 205 30.41 30.00 4.13
N PRO A 206 30.01 31.12 3.48
CA PRO A 206 29.03 31.09 2.41
C PRO A 206 29.48 30.17 1.29
N TYR A 207 28.58 29.33 0.79
CA TYR A 207 28.80 28.40 -0.34
C TYR A 207 29.80 27.26 -0.10
N ALA A 208 30.38 27.15 1.10
CA ALA A 208 31.12 25.94 1.48
C ALA A 208 30.16 24.85 1.95
N CYS A 209 30.44 23.60 1.59
CA CYS A 209 29.69 22.43 2.04
C CYS A 209 30.59 21.58 2.94
N ASP A 210 30.05 21.10 4.05
CA ASP A 210 30.71 20.13 4.94
C ASP A 210 30.48 18.68 4.49
N SER A 211 29.69 18.48 3.42
CA SER A 211 29.42 17.18 2.82
C SER A 211 30.60 16.66 2.00
N SER A 212 30.68 15.34 1.85
CA SER A 212 31.68 14.73 0.97
C SER A 212 31.47 15.13 -0.50
N PRO A 213 32.53 15.15 -1.33
CA PRO A 213 32.41 15.49 -2.75
C PRO A 213 31.43 14.61 -3.55
N GLN A 214 31.24 13.36 -3.12
CA GLN A 214 30.28 12.43 -3.74
C GLN A 214 28.83 12.88 -3.52
N ILE A 215 28.50 13.31 -2.30
CA ILE A 215 27.16 13.82 -1.97
C ILE A 215 26.88 15.13 -2.69
N ILE A 216 27.89 15.99 -2.81
CA ILE A 216 27.78 17.23 -3.59
C ILE A 216 27.54 16.91 -5.07
N ALA A 217 28.21 15.89 -5.62
CA ALA A 217 27.99 15.45 -6.99
C ALA A 217 26.60 14.82 -7.22
N GLU A 218 26.06 14.14 -6.20
CA GLU A 218 24.71 13.57 -6.21
C GLU A 218 23.62 14.56 -5.77
N SER A 219 23.99 15.81 -5.46
CA SER A 219 23.05 16.82 -4.97
C SER A 219 22.09 17.31 -6.05
N GLY A 220 20.89 17.67 -5.60
CA GLY A 220 19.84 18.20 -6.45
C GLY A 220 18.65 17.25 -6.66
N PRO A 221 17.66 17.72 -7.43
CA PRO A 221 16.42 16.99 -7.66
C PRO A 221 16.64 15.84 -8.64
N ASN A 222 16.01 14.71 -8.35
CA ASN A 222 15.93 13.53 -9.21
C ASN A 222 14.48 13.04 -9.25
N LEU A 223 13.92 12.97 -10.45
CA LEU A 223 12.57 12.47 -10.68
C LEU A 223 12.60 11.01 -11.17
N LYS A 224 12.20 10.07 -10.31
CA LYS A 224 11.95 8.67 -10.65
C LYS A 224 10.47 8.48 -11.00
N HIS A 225 10.22 7.96 -12.19
CA HIS A 225 8.89 7.50 -12.60
C HIS A 225 8.93 5.98 -12.80
N SER A 226 7.98 5.26 -12.20
CA SER A 226 7.91 3.80 -12.26
C SER A 226 6.49 3.28 -12.33
N LEU A 227 6.33 2.19 -13.09
CA LEU A 227 5.14 1.37 -13.16
C LEU A 227 5.49 -0.02 -12.63
N LYS A 228 4.76 -0.51 -11.63
CA LYS A 228 4.99 -1.80 -10.99
C LYS A 228 3.73 -2.65 -11.09
N LEU A 229 3.89 -3.87 -11.58
CA LEU A 229 2.87 -4.91 -11.57
C LEU A 229 3.24 -5.93 -10.50
N SER A 230 2.32 -6.22 -9.58
CA SER A 230 2.51 -7.21 -8.52
C SER A 230 1.39 -8.24 -8.58
N LEU A 231 1.73 -9.52 -8.67
CA LEU A 231 0.80 -10.64 -8.57
C LEU A 231 1.18 -11.42 -7.33
N SER A 232 0.25 -11.67 -6.41
CA SER A 232 0.52 -12.44 -5.20
C SER A 232 -0.65 -13.33 -4.84
N THR A 233 -0.36 -14.49 -4.25
CA THR A 233 -1.38 -15.44 -3.76
C THR A 233 -1.91 -15.11 -2.36
N ASN A 234 -1.32 -14.13 -1.66
CA ASN A 234 -1.70 -13.64 -0.32
C ASN A 234 -2.10 -14.73 0.70
N GLY A 235 -1.31 -15.80 0.80
CA GLY A 235 -1.60 -16.89 1.73
C GLY A 235 -2.84 -17.71 1.37
N GLY A 236 -3.39 -17.60 0.16
CA GLY A 236 -4.50 -18.43 -0.32
C GLY A 236 -4.13 -19.92 -0.46
N LEU A 237 -2.83 -20.22 -0.57
CA LEU A 237 -2.27 -21.57 -0.61
C LEU A 237 -1.64 -21.97 0.73
N VAL A 238 -1.99 -21.26 1.81
CA VAL A 238 -1.41 -21.40 3.15
C VAL A 238 -2.52 -21.55 4.19
N ASP A 239 -2.26 -22.32 5.25
CA ASP A 239 -3.23 -22.65 6.30
C ASP A 239 -3.60 -21.47 7.21
N ASP A 240 -2.61 -20.67 7.60
CA ASP A 240 -2.75 -19.40 8.33
C ASP A 240 -1.96 -18.31 7.60
N LYS A 241 -2.42 -17.06 7.63
CA LYS A 241 -1.75 -15.95 6.96
C LYS A 241 -0.61 -15.35 7.80
N PHE A 242 -0.73 -15.37 9.12
CA PHE A 242 0.22 -14.71 10.03
C PHE A 242 1.18 -15.71 10.68
N SER A 243 0.68 -16.90 10.99
CA SER A 243 1.46 -17.99 11.58
C SER A 243 1.34 -19.26 10.74
N PRO A 244 1.77 -19.22 9.46
CA PRO A 244 1.58 -20.34 8.57
C PRO A 244 2.35 -21.56 9.08
N THR A 245 1.72 -22.73 9.10
CA THR A 245 2.41 -24.00 9.43
C THR A 245 2.50 -24.93 8.22
N ARG A 246 1.68 -24.72 7.20
CA ARG A 246 1.64 -25.50 5.96
C ARG A 246 1.24 -24.65 4.76
N GLY A 247 1.85 -24.92 3.62
CA GLY A 247 1.51 -24.28 2.34
C GLY A 247 2.67 -23.53 1.71
N MET A 248 2.36 -22.75 0.68
CA MET A 248 3.34 -21.93 -0.04
C MET A 248 2.69 -20.61 -0.44
N ASP A 249 3.40 -19.49 -0.29
CA ASP A 249 2.96 -18.20 -0.82
C ASP A 249 3.87 -17.75 -1.95
N LEU A 250 3.29 -17.40 -3.09
CA LEU A 250 3.99 -16.97 -4.29
C LEU A 250 3.70 -15.49 -4.57
N GLY A 251 4.75 -14.77 -4.94
CA GLY A 251 4.66 -13.39 -5.40
C GLY A 251 5.54 -13.16 -6.62
N VAL A 252 4.99 -12.53 -7.65
CA VAL A 252 5.72 -12.06 -8.83
C VAL A 252 5.57 -10.55 -8.89
N THR A 253 6.68 -9.83 -8.98
CA THR A 253 6.67 -8.38 -9.12
C THR A 253 7.51 -7.98 -10.32
N ALA A 254 6.97 -7.15 -11.19
CA ALA A 254 7.70 -6.55 -12.31
C ALA A 254 7.64 -5.03 -12.16
N GLU A 255 8.78 -4.35 -12.18
CA GLU A 255 8.88 -2.89 -12.15
C GLU A 255 9.55 -2.40 -13.42
N LEU A 256 8.88 -1.47 -14.10
CA LEU A 256 9.36 -0.72 -15.24
C LEU A 256 9.55 0.74 -14.80
N ALA A 257 10.80 1.17 -14.64
CA ALA A 257 11.13 2.57 -14.45
C ALA A 257 11.57 3.20 -15.77
N GLY A 258 11.06 4.39 -16.06
CA GLY A 258 11.27 5.09 -17.34
C GLY A 258 10.68 6.50 -17.30
N PRO A 259 10.87 7.31 -18.35
CA PRO A 259 10.38 8.69 -18.40
C PRO A 259 8.84 8.78 -18.33
N PRO A 260 8.27 9.95 -17.95
CA PRO A 260 8.88 11.28 -17.79
C PRO A 260 9.57 11.48 -16.43
N GLY A 261 10.89 11.69 -16.47
CA GLY A 261 11.80 11.93 -15.34
C GLY A 261 13.09 12.53 -15.87
N ASP A 262 14.02 13.02 -15.03
CA ASP A 262 15.27 13.71 -15.44
C ASP A 262 16.25 12.87 -16.28
N LEU A 263 15.83 11.66 -16.68
CA LEU A 263 16.41 10.86 -17.74
C LEU A 263 15.80 11.25 -19.10
N GLY A 264 16.09 12.48 -19.55
CA GLY A 264 15.72 12.98 -20.87
C GLY A 264 16.48 12.28 -22.01
N GLY A 265 15.74 11.79 -23.01
CA GLY A 265 16.30 11.29 -24.26
C GLY A 265 15.22 10.67 -25.15
N GLY A 266 15.18 11.04 -26.43
CA GLY A 266 14.17 10.60 -27.42
C GLY A 266 14.07 9.07 -27.57
N LEU A 267 13.04 8.60 -28.30
CA LEU A 267 12.54 7.20 -28.34
C LEU A 267 13.61 6.06 -28.37
N ALA A 268 14.77 6.28 -29.01
CA ALA A 268 15.88 5.32 -29.04
C ALA A 268 16.79 5.37 -27.78
N ALA A 269 16.99 6.55 -27.18
CA ALA A 269 17.62 6.72 -25.87
C ALA A 269 16.69 6.30 -24.71
N LEU A 270 15.38 6.41 -24.94
CA LEU A 270 14.25 5.93 -24.14
C LEU A 270 14.34 4.41 -23.93
N ALA A 271 14.57 3.63 -25.00
CA ALA A 271 14.86 2.21 -24.85
C ALA A 271 16.15 2.03 -24.03
N GLY A 272 17.23 2.76 -24.34
CA GLY A 272 18.53 2.63 -23.67
C GLY A 272 18.57 2.91 -22.15
N ARG A 273 17.54 3.53 -21.57
CA ARG A 273 17.52 4.01 -20.18
C ARG A 273 16.35 3.47 -19.35
N THR A 274 15.52 2.57 -19.89
CA THR A 274 14.50 1.87 -19.09
C THR A 274 15.14 0.84 -18.17
N ARG A 275 14.74 0.86 -16.90
CA ARG A 275 15.07 -0.21 -15.97
C ARG A 275 13.90 -1.17 -15.93
N ILE A 276 14.20 -2.44 -16.14
CA ILE A 276 13.24 -3.53 -15.99
C ILE A 276 13.77 -4.41 -14.88
N THR A 277 13.02 -4.51 -13.79
CA THR A 277 13.34 -5.42 -12.69
C THR A 277 12.23 -6.45 -12.59
N VAL A 278 12.61 -7.73 -12.53
CA VAL A 278 11.67 -8.82 -12.29
C VAL A 278 12.07 -9.49 -10.99
N GLY A 279 11.09 -9.67 -10.12
CA GLY A 279 11.23 -10.29 -8.82
C GLY A 279 10.30 -11.48 -8.63
N LEU A 280 10.80 -12.49 -7.92
CA LEU A 280 10.08 -13.66 -7.45
C LEU A 280 10.25 -13.76 -5.94
N GLY A 281 9.15 -13.89 -5.22
CA GLY A 281 9.11 -14.17 -3.79
C GLY A 281 8.49 -15.53 -3.52
N ILE A 282 9.12 -16.31 -2.64
CA ILE A 282 8.58 -17.56 -2.10
C ILE A 282 8.58 -17.45 -0.58
N GLY A 283 7.42 -17.65 0.04
CA GLY A 283 7.28 -17.79 1.48
C GLY A 283 7.03 -19.25 1.85
N VAL A 284 7.88 -19.82 2.71
CA VAL A 284 7.71 -21.17 3.25
C VAL A 284 7.50 -21.08 4.76
N PRO A 285 6.39 -21.64 5.28
CA PRO A 285 6.19 -21.78 6.71
C PRO A 285 7.15 -22.78 7.34
N THR A 286 7.65 -22.47 8.53
CA THR A 286 8.37 -23.40 9.39
C THR A 286 7.76 -23.40 10.80
N PRO A 287 7.93 -24.46 11.60
CA PRO A 287 7.44 -24.49 12.98
C PRO A 287 7.99 -23.37 13.88
N MET A 288 9.07 -22.69 13.46
CA MET A 288 9.68 -21.58 14.20
C MET A 288 9.31 -20.20 13.63
N GLY A 289 8.53 -20.12 12.55
CA GLY A 289 8.20 -18.85 11.90
C GLY A 289 8.12 -18.95 10.38
N ARG A 290 8.00 -17.80 9.71
CA ARG A 290 7.94 -17.72 8.24
C ARG A 290 9.32 -17.41 7.67
N LEU A 291 9.77 -18.23 6.72
CA LEU A 291 10.93 -17.92 5.87
C LEU A 291 10.43 -17.31 4.56
N GLU A 292 10.86 -16.10 4.24
CA GLU A 292 10.59 -15.49 2.94
C GLU A 292 11.91 -15.32 2.21
N ALA A 293 12.01 -15.91 1.01
CA ALA A 293 13.10 -15.69 0.09
C ALA A 293 12.57 -14.88 -1.08
N THR A 294 13.18 -13.73 -1.32
CA THR A 294 12.90 -12.86 -2.45
C THR A 294 14.14 -12.75 -3.32
N TYR A 295 13.94 -12.97 -4.60
CA TYR A 295 14.93 -12.82 -5.64
C TYR A 295 14.47 -11.73 -6.57
N SER A 296 15.26 -10.70 -6.80
CA SER A 296 14.99 -9.75 -7.88
C SER A 296 16.22 -9.54 -8.75
N LYS A 297 15.99 -9.44 -10.06
CA LYS A 297 17.03 -9.23 -11.05
C LYS A 297 16.68 -8.06 -11.94
N ALA A 298 17.61 -7.13 -12.08
CA ALA A 298 17.54 -6.12 -13.12
C ALA A 298 17.80 -6.80 -14.46
N VAL A 299 16.75 -6.97 -15.26
CA VAL A 299 16.81 -7.49 -16.64
C VAL A 299 17.48 -6.46 -17.55
N ARG A 300 17.28 -5.17 -17.25
CA ARG A 300 17.94 -4.05 -17.93
C ARG A 300 18.31 -2.97 -16.90
N LYS A 301 19.55 -2.48 -16.97
CA LYS A 301 20.08 -1.42 -16.09
C LYS A 301 20.09 -0.08 -16.81
N GLY A 302 19.83 1.01 -16.07
CA GLY A 302 20.12 2.35 -16.55
C GLY A 302 21.63 2.61 -16.57
N LYS A 303 22.10 3.58 -17.38
CA LYS A 303 23.52 3.96 -17.43
C LYS A 303 24.06 4.55 -16.11
N GLU A 304 23.17 4.93 -15.20
CA GLU A 304 23.48 5.59 -13.93
C GLU A 304 23.22 4.68 -12.70
N ASP A 305 22.77 3.43 -12.91
CA ASP A 305 22.52 2.49 -11.81
C ASP A 305 23.83 1.85 -11.31
N ALA A 306 24.08 1.94 -10.00
CA ALA A 306 25.17 1.22 -9.34
C ALA A 306 25.05 -0.31 -9.51
N ALA A 307 26.21 -0.97 -9.51
CA ALA A 307 26.47 -2.22 -10.20
C ALA A 307 25.83 -3.51 -9.67
N GLN A 308 24.79 -3.52 -8.83
CA GLN A 308 24.22 -4.78 -8.32
C GLN A 308 23.09 -5.31 -9.24
N PRO A 309 23.34 -6.35 -10.07
CA PRO A 309 22.36 -6.87 -11.03
C PRO A 309 21.26 -7.72 -10.36
N VAL A 310 21.50 -8.14 -9.12
CA VAL A 310 20.69 -9.11 -8.42
C VAL A 310 20.61 -8.68 -6.96
N GLN A 311 19.39 -8.68 -6.43
CA GLN A 311 19.13 -8.49 -5.02
C GLN A 311 18.48 -9.77 -4.48
N PHE A 312 19.08 -10.32 -3.43
CA PHE A 312 18.51 -11.40 -2.65
C PHE A 312 18.06 -10.82 -1.32
N GLY A 313 16.79 -10.98 -0.99
CA GLY A 313 16.26 -10.69 0.33
C GLY A 313 15.86 -11.99 1.00
N MET A 314 16.36 -12.26 2.20
CA MET A 314 15.83 -13.30 3.06
C MET A 314 15.27 -12.63 4.31
N SER A 315 14.01 -12.89 4.62
CA SER A 315 13.38 -12.48 5.87
C SER A 315 12.98 -13.73 6.66
N VAL A 316 13.18 -13.66 7.98
CA VAL A 316 12.69 -14.68 8.91
C VAL A 316 11.81 -13.96 9.91
N ASN A 317 10.53 -14.32 9.94
CA ASN A 317 9.56 -13.71 10.84
C ASN A 317 9.20 -14.73 11.92
N PHE A 318 9.63 -14.47 13.15
CA PHE A 318 9.30 -15.28 14.32
C PHE A 318 7.99 -14.74 14.90
N GLY A 319 6.95 -15.58 14.88
CA GLY A 319 5.64 -15.30 15.50
C GLY A 319 5.58 -15.88 16.90
#